data_AF-A0A6P2A1Z2-F1
#
_entry.id   AF-A0A6P2A1Z2-F1
#
_cell.length_a   1.000
_cell.length_b   1.000
_cell.length_c   1.000
_cell.angle_alpha   90.00
_cell.angle_beta   90.00
_cell.angle_gamma   90.00
#
_symmetry.space_group_name_H-M   'P 1'
#
loop_
_entity.id
_entity.type
_entity.pdbx_description
1 polymer ?
#
loop_
_entity_poly.entity_id
_entity_poly.type
_entity_poly.pdbx_seq_one_letter_code
_entity_poly.pdbx_strand_id
1 'polypeptide(L)' 'MPRVIVTEGAWEGLERCRRFLVAKLPEAARRAGQAIEKHLLLLESAPDIGRPFPEMPE' A
#
# COMPACT_ATOMS: atom_id res chain seq x y z
N MET A 1 -5.54 17.43 9.94
CA MET A 1 -4.81 16.15 10.08
C MET A 1 -4.88 15.44 8.73
N PRO A 2 -3.76 14.90 8.21
CA PRO A 2 -3.77 14.13 6.97
C PRO A 2 -4.65 12.88 7.09
N ARG A 3 -5.14 12.38 5.97
CA ARG A 3 -5.90 11.13 5.90
C ARG A 3 -5.46 10.35 4.66
N VAL A 4 -5.35 9.04 4.80
CA VAL A 4 -5.13 8.14 3.67
C VAL A 4 -6.48 7.79 3.06
N ILE A 5 -6.62 8.01 1.75
CA ILE A 5 -7.81 7.64 0.98
C ILE A 5 -7.39 6.59 -0.02
N VAL A 6 -8.03 5.42 0.05
CA VAL A 6 -7.84 4.34 -0.92
C VAL A 6 -8.93 4.46 -1.97
N THR A 7 -8.53 4.63 -3.24
CA THR A 7 -9.48 4.65 -4.35
C THR A 7 -10.01 3.24 -4.63
N GLU A 8 -11.17 3.14 -5.28
CA GLU A 8 -11.76 1.86 -5.65
C GLU A 8 -10.78 0.99 -6.48
N GLY A 9 -10.16 1.56 -7.50
CA GLY A 9 -9.16 0.82 -8.32
C GLY A 9 -7.95 0.35 -7.51
N ALA A 10 -7.51 1.10 -6.50
CA ALA A 10 -6.46 0.65 -5.60
C ALA A 10 -6.93 -0.51 -4.73
N TRP A 11 -8.16 -0.45 -4.20
CA TRP A 11 -8.76 -1.53 -3.42
C TRP A 11 -8.91 -2.83 -4.23
N GLU A 12 -9.39 -2.74 -5.46
CA GLU A 12 -9.47 -3.88 -6.38
C GLU A 12 -8.09 -4.48 -6.67
N GLY A 13 -7.08 -3.62 -6.85
CA GLY A 13 -5.68 -4.04 -7.01
C GLY A 13 -5.16 -4.82 -5.79
N LEU A 14 -5.43 -4.33 -4.59
CA LEU A 14 -5.07 -5.00 -3.33
C LEU A 14 -5.74 -6.37 -3.22
N GLU A 15 -7.03 -6.46 -3.51
CA GLU A 15 -7.77 -7.72 -3.44
C GLU A 15 -7.27 -8.74 -4.48
N ARG A 16 -6.93 -8.30 -5.70
CA ARG A 16 -6.31 -9.17 -6.71
C ARG A 16 -4.98 -9.73 -6.24
N CYS A 17 -4.10 -8.88 -5.67
CA CYS A 17 -2.82 -9.30 -5.10
C CYS A 17 -3.02 -10.29 -3.94
N ARG A 18 -3.97 -10.02 -3.04
CA ARG A 18 -4.28 -10.91 -1.92
C ARG A 18 -4.72 -12.29 -2.41
N ARG A 19 -5.67 -12.36 -3.36
CA ARG A 19 -6.15 -13.64 -3.94
C ARG A 19 -5.01 -14.42 -4.59
N PHE A 20 -4.15 -13.75 -5.34
CA PHE A 20 -2.98 -14.37 -5.96
C PHE A 20 -2.02 -14.98 -4.92
N LEU A 21 -1.75 -14.25 -3.84
CA LEU A 21 -0.84 -14.71 -2.78
C LEU A 21 -1.45 -15.83 -1.95
N VAL A 22 -2.73 -15.74 -1.58
CA VAL A 22 -3.43 -16.78 -0.80
C VAL A 22 -3.42 -18.12 -1.54
N ALA A 23 -3.62 -18.10 -2.85
CA ALA A 23 -3.59 -19.30 -3.68
C ALA A 23 -2.23 -20.01 -3.70
N LYS A 24 -1.13 -19.29 -3.43
CA LYS A 24 0.24 -19.84 -3.43
C LYS A 24 0.77 -20.15 -2.04
N LEU A 25 0.66 -19.19 -1.13
CA LEU A 25 1.11 -19.28 0.25
C LEU A 25 0.31 -18.29 1.11
N PRO A 26 -0.65 -18.76 1.94
CA PRO A 26 -1.46 -17.89 2.79
C PRO A 26 -0.64 -16.95 3.68
N GLU A 27 0.48 -17.43 4.23
CA GLU A 27 1.39 -16.61 5.03
C GLU A 27 2.02 -15.45 4.24
N ALA A 28 2.24 -15.60 2.93
CA ALA A 28 2.72 -14.50 2.10
C ALA A 28 1.66 -13.39 1.98
N ALA A 29 0.38 -13.77 1.82
CA ALA A 29 -0.71 -12.80 1.80
C ALA A 29 -0.85 -12.06 3.13
N ARG A 30 -0.72 -12.77 4.26
CA ARG A 30 -0.73 -12.18 5.60
C ARG A 30 0.42 -11.18 5.77
N ARG A 31 1.65 -11.56 5.44
CA ARG A 31 2.83 -10.67 5.54
C ARG A 31 2.72 -9.45 4.63
N ALA A 32 2.20 -9.63 3.41
CA ALA A 32 1.97 -8.52 2.49
C ALA A 32 0.95 -7.52 3.05
N GLY A 33 -0.17 -8.01 3.60
CA GLY A 33 -1.17 -7.16 4.25
C GLY A 33 -0.59 -6.36 5.42
N GLN A 34 0.19 -7.00 6.30
CA GLN A 34 0.86 -6.34 7.42
C GLN A 34 1.86 -5.27 6.97
N ALA A 35 2.62 -5.54 5.89
CA ALA A 35 3.54 -4.55 5.34
C ALA A 35 2.80 -3.35 4.77
N ILE A 36 1.69 -3.56 4.05
CA ILE A 36 0.87 -2.49 3.48
C ILE A 36 0.25 -1.64 4.59
N GLU A 37 -0.39 -2.26 5.59
CA GLU A 37 -0.97 -1.57 6.76
C GLU A 37 0.06 -0.66 7.45
N LYS A 38 1.26 -1.18 7.73
CA LYS A 38 2.35 -0.39 8.32
C LYS A 38 2.70 0.85 7.49
N HIS A 39 2.75 0.73 6.17
CA HIS A 39 3.09 1.86 5.30
C HIS A 39 1.94 2.85 5.13
N LEU A 40 0.68 2.42 5.17
CA LEU A 40 -0.47 3.33 5.17
C LEU A 40 -0.48 4.18 6.46
N LEU A 41 -0.22 3.57 7.62
CA LEU A 41 -0.08 4.30 8.89
C LEU A 41 1.09 5.30 8.85
N LEU A 42 2.22 4.92 8.24
CA LEU A 42 3.35 5.82 8.07
C LEU A 42 3.00 7.00 7.17
N LEU A 43 2.32 6.76 6.04
CA LEU A 43 1.91 7.80 5.09
C LEU A 43 0.94 8.80 5.72
N GLU A 44 0.06 8.35 6.62
CA GLU A 44 -0.81 9.25 7.38
C GLU A 44 0.00 10.25 8.23
N SER A 45 1.07 9.78 8.88
CA SER A 45 1.95 10.60 9.71
C SER A 45 2.93 11.47 8.91
N ALA A 46 3.29 11.04 7.70
CA ALA A 46 4.31 11.66 6.85
C ALA A 46 3.84 11.65 5.37
N PRO A 47 2.96 12.60 4.96
CA PRO A 47 2.27 12.56 3.67
C PRO A 47 3.14 12.82 2.42
N ASP A 48 4.39 13.28 2.63
CA ASP A 48 5.34 13.60 1.57
C ASP A 48 6.27 12.42 1.21
N ILE A 49 6.24 11.33 1.98
CA ILE A 49 7.06 10.14 1.69
C ILE A 49 6.65 9.52 0.34
N GLY A 50 7.64 9.05 -0.42
CA GLY A 50 7.41 8.40 -1.71
C GLY A 50 7.01 9.34 -2.85
N ARG A 51 6.90 10.65 -2.61
CA ARG A 51 6.77 11.64 -3.69
C ARG A 51 8.14 11.85 -4.36
N PRO A 52 8.19 12.05 -5.69
CA PRO A 52 9.42 12.42 -6.38
C PRO A 52 10.02 13.71 -5.82
N PHE A 53 11.35 13.83 -5.88
CA PHE A 53 12.00 15.10 -5.56
C PHE A 53 11.70 16.10 -6.68
N PRO A 54 11.26 17.34 -6.37
CA PRO A 54 10.95 18.34 -7.38
C PRO A 54 12.08 18.62 -8.37
N GLU A 55 13.32 18.43 -7.91
CA GLU A 55 14.54 18.68 -8.68
C GLU A 55 15.01 17.48 -9.51
N MET A 56 14.36 16.33 -9.38
CA MET A 56 14.64 15.10 -10.13
C MET A 56 13.35 14.52 -10.71
N PRO A 57 12.92 14.97 -11.90
CA PRO A 57 11.77 14.37 -12.57
C PRO A 57 12.05 12.91 -12.96
N GLU A 58 11.00 12.06 -12.85
CA GLU A 58 11.01 10.65 -13.29
C GLU A 58 10.98 10.49 -14.81
#